data_AF-A0A535I1W3-F1
#
_entry.id   AF-A0A535I1W3-F1
#
_cell.length_a   1.000
_cell.length_b   1.000
_cell.length_c   1.000
_cell.angle_alpha   90.00
_cell.angle_beta   90.00
_cell.angle_gamma   90.00
#
_symmetry.space_group_name_H-M   'P 1'
#
loop_
_entity.id
_entity.type
_entity.pdbx_description
1 polymer ?
#
loop_
_entity_poly.entity_id
_entity_poly.type
_entity_poly.pdbx_seq_one_letter_code
_entity_poly.pdbx_strand_id
1 'polypeptide(L)'
;MSLLGQRLAATAVVLWVIGIAATNVLADALPDSTWVALKPLPHMGRSAVFALAVDPSNNQSLVVGNTDGSLLRSTNGGATWTTVHTGKATLTTITYSPVTPGVVLAGTRGSGALLSRDGGVSWSSAAGLEGRAVRVFAFALNLVAAGTDHGVYVSADGNTWSQSGLPNPSINSLAVEAIHAPVRLVAGSDSQPSSGTLPLYQSVDAGATWTTFNPPISGTIAVKITAGPLPPTGNVRPLMVGTNTGLFASTDNGATFTSLSGGVLLPATDYTQVSFIGDHFDRFYAASDGGGSKSGGLWRSNDAGQSFVSLQPPEASVTALAVSNDEQPVLYVATFHPSTHTASLWAYHDTGDQPQGPPSTASPVASGTRTTHPGNESIVSQILGAPQLPYVGLGLGALAVVMTAVLAHLRGRYR
;
A
#
# COMPACT_ATOMS: atom_id res chain seq x y z
N MET A 1 -19.73 48.63 -30.44
CA MET A 1 -18.43 48.13 -29.91
C MET A 1 -17.55 47.76 -31.09
N SER A 2 -16.32 48.28 -31.15
CA SER A 2 -15.41 47.99 -32.25
C SER A 2 -14.91 46.54 -32.18
N LEU A 3 -14.63 45.92 -33.34
CA LEU A 3 -14.04 44.58 -33.46
C LEU A 3 -12.75 44.41 -32.61
N LEU A 4 -12.06 45.52 -32.33
CA LEU A 4 -10.89 45.56 -31.45
C LEU A 4 -11.25 45.32 -29.97
N GLY A 5 -12.37 45.87 -29.50
CA GLY A 5 -12.84 45.71 -28.11
C GLY A 5 -13.37 44.31 -27.82
N GLN A 6 -13.99 43.64 -28.80
CA GLN A 6 -14.41 42.25 -28.68
C GLN A 6 -13.22 41.28 -28.66
N ARG A 7 -12.15 41.57 -29.43
CA ARG A 7 -10.91 40.78 -29.40
C ARG A 7 -10.17 40.94 -28.07
N LEU A 8 -10.06 42.15 -27.54
CA LEU A 8 -9.42 42.39 -26.23
C LEU A 8 -10.18 41.73 -25.07
N ALA A 9 -11.52 41.75 -25.10
CA ALA A 9 -12.34 41.04 -24.11
C ALA A 9 -12.18 39.52 -24.20
N ALA A 10 -12.13 38.95 -25.42
CA ALA A 10 -11.90 37.53 -25.62
C ALA A 10 -10.49 37.09 -25.17
N THR A 11 -9.45 37.89 -25.44
CA THR A 11 -8.09 37.62 -24.96
C THR A 11 -7.98 37.74 -23.44
N ALA A 12 -8.66 38.70 -22.82
CA ALA A 12 -8.70 38.84 -21.36
C ALA A 12 -9.43 37.66 -20.68
N VAL A 13 -10.53 37.16 -21.27
CA VAL A 13 -11.24 35.96 -20.77
C VAL A 13 -10.39 34.70 -20.93
N VAL A 14 -9.67 34.55 -22.06
CA VAL A 14 -8.74 33.41 -22.25
C VAL A 14 -7.58 33.48 -21.26
N LEU A 15 -7.01 34.65 -20.98
CA LEU A 15 -5.96 34.81 -19.96
C LEU A 15 -6.49 34.62 -18.53
N TRP A 16 -7.76 34.95 -18.26
CA TRP A 16 -8.42 34.66 -16.98
C TRP A 16 -8.72 33.17 -16.79
N VAL A 17 -9.14 32.47 -17.85
CA VAL A 17 -9.37 31.02 -17.84
C VAL A 17 -8.04 30.25 -17.74
N ILE A 18 -6.97 30.72 -18.41
CA ILE A 18 -5.62 30.19 -18.25
C ILE A 18 -5.08 30.51 -16.85
N GLY A 19 -5.40 31.68 -16.29
CA GLY A 19 -5.04 32.06 -14.92
C GLY A 19 -5.73 31.23 -13.84
N ILE A 20 -6.98 30.83 -14.04
CA ILE A 20 -7.72 29.93 -13.13
C ILE A 20 -7.32 28.45 -13.36
N ALA A 21 -6.91 28.09 -14.58
CA ALA A 21 -6.32 26.77 -14.85
C ALA A 21 -4.88 26.64 -14.29
N ALA A 22 -4.17 27.75 -14.08
CA ALA A 22 -2.82 27.77 -13.51
C ALA A 22 -2.77 27.90 -11.99
N THR A 23 -3.90 28.13 -11.30
CA THR A 23 -3.96 28.16 -9.82
C THR A 23 -4.37 26.83 -9.20
N ASN A 24 -4.57 25.79 -10.00
CA ASN A 24 -4.70 24.42 -9.53
C ASN A 24 -3.60 23.57 -10.18
N VAL A 25 -2.89 22.80 -9.36
CA VAL A 25 -1.82 21.85 -9.74
C VAL A 25 -0.40 22.46 -9.80
N LEU A 26 0.10 22.89 -8.64
CA LEU A 26 1.30 22.22 -8.15
C LEU A 26 0.81 21.30 -7.02
N ALA A 27 0.45 20.06 -7.37
CA ALA A 27 0.60 19.02 -6.36
C ALA A 27 2.08 19.04 -6.02
N ASP A 28 2.45 19.31 -4.76
CA ASP A 28 3.85 19.19 -4.35
C ASP A 28 4.32 17.82 -4.80
N ALA A 29 5.28 17.81 -5.74
CA ALA A 29 5.88 16.56 -6.19
C ALA A 29 6.44 15.86 -4.95
N LEU A 30 6.19 14.55 -4.85
CA LEU A 30 6.73 13.78 -3.73
C LEU A 30 8.25 13.98 -3.68
N PRO A 31 8.82 14.27 -2.51
CA PRO A 31 10.27 14.38 -2.37
C PRO A 31 10.93 13.05 -2.78
N ASP A 32 12.03 13.18 -3.52
CA ASP A 32 12.78 12.05 -4.04
C ASP A 32 13.29 11.16 -2.90
N SER A 33 13.11 9.86 -3.08
CA SER A 33 13.55 8.79 -2.17
C SER A 33 13.20 9.06 -0.71
N THR A 34 12.05 9.70 -0.45
CA THR A 34 11.61 10.11 0.88
C THR A 34 10.21 9.59 1.17
N TRP A 35 10.03 8.97 2.35
CA TRP A 35 8.72 8.46 2.78
C TRP A 35 7.76 9.58 3.15
N VAL A 36 6.57 9.60 2.57
CA VAL A 36 5.51 10.58 2.88
C VAL A 36 4.28 9.85 3.38
N ALA A 37 3.77 10.25 4.55
CA ALA A 37 2.52 9.72 5.08
C ALA A 37 1.34 10.20 4.22
N LEU A 38 0.49 9.28 3.79
CA LEU A 38 -0.75 9.60 3.10
C LEU A 38 -1.85 9.92 4.11
N LYS A 39 -2.92 10.55 3.63
CA LYS A 39 -4.07 10.84 4.49
C LYS A 39 -4.68 9.51 5.00
N PRO A 40 -4.95 9.38 6.30
CA PRO A 40 -5.59 8.18 6.85
C PRO A 40 -6.93 7.92 6.16
N LEU A 41 -7.26 6.64 5.93
CA LEU A 41 -8.55 6.29 5.35
C LEU A 41 -9.67 6.57 6.37
N PRO A 42 -10.83 7.07 5.93
CA PRO A 42 -12.06 7.02 6.70
C PRO A 42 -12.31 5.59 7.19
N HIS A 43 -12.62 5.42 8.47
CA HIS A 43 -13.00 4.12 9.05
C HIS A 43 -11.97 3.00 8.80
N MET A 44 -10.67 3.27 8.97
CA MET A 44 -9.59 2.26 8.91
C MET A 44 -9.77 1.06 9.87
N GLY A 45 -10.63 1.20 10.88
CA GLY A 45 -10.75 0.19 11.94
C GLY A 45 -9.42 -0.04 12.66
N ARG A 46 -9.23 -1.26 13.18
CA ARG A 46 -8.01 -1.71 13.86
C ARG A 46 -7.36 -2.87 13.11
N SER A 47 -7.37 -2.81 11.77
CA SER A 47 -6.99 -3.93 10.92
C SER A 47 -6.01 -3.51 9.84
N ALA A 48 -5.20 -4.46 9.39
CA ALA A 48 -4.27 -4.25 8.29
C ALA A 48 -5.00 -4.02 6.97
N VAL A 49 -4.34 -3.27 6.07
CA VAL A 49 -4.78 -3.06 4.70
C VAL A 49 -4.02 -4.03 3.81
N PHE A 50 -4.74 -5.00 3.23
CA PHE A 50 -4.19 -6.00 2.31
C PHE A 50 -4.47 -5.68 0.84
N ALA A 51 -5.44 -4.81 0.57
CA ALA A 51 -5.92 -4.52 -0.76
C ALA A 51 -5.64 -3.04 -1.11
N LEU A 52 -4.59 -2.80 -1.88
CA LEU A 52 -4.17 -1.50 -2.37
C LEU A 52 -3.70 -1.64 -3.82
N ALA A 53 -4.17 -0.77 -4.70
CA ALA A 53 -3.75 -0.76 -6.10
C ALA A 53 -3.68 0.66 -6.67
N VAL A 54 -2.76 0.86 -7.61
CA VAL A 54 -2.59 2.08 -8.40
C VAL A 54 -2.96 1.78 -9.85
N ASP A 55 -3.60 2.74 -10.51
CA ASP A 55 -3.93 2.64 -11.92
C ASP A 55 -2.65 2.73 -12.77
N PRO A 56 -2.31 1.72 -13.59
CA PRO A 56 -1.10 1.72 -14.40
C PRO A 56 -1.09 2.81 -15.50
N SER A 57 -2.24 3.42 -15.80
CA SER A 57 -2.37 4.54 -16.74
C SER A 57 -2.38 5.91 -16.06
N ASN A 58 -2.54 5.95 -14.73
CA ASN A 58 -2.59 7.19 -13.96
C ASN A 58 -2.14 6.95 -12.52
N ASN A 59 -0.90 7.30 -12.24
CA ASN A 59 -0.25 7.01 -10.96
C ASN A 59 -0.80 7.82 -9.78
N GLN A 60 -1.73 8.74 -10.01
CA GLN A 60 -2.47 9.48 -9.00
C GLN A 60 -3.82 8.83 -8.63
N SER A 61 -4.30 7.88 -9.44
CA SER A 61 -5.55 7.14 -9.23
C SER A 61 -5.28 5.88 -8.42
N LEU A 62 -5.78 5.85 -7.19
CA LEU A 62 -5.59 4.73 -6.25
C LEU A 62 -6.93 4.17 -5.83
N VAL A 63 -6.99 2.86 -5.61
CA VAL A 63 -8.10 2.22 -4.91
C VAL A 63 -7.55 1.39 -3.76
N VAL A 64 -8.20 1.50 -2.61
CA VAL A 64 -7.85 0.76 -1.41
C VAL A 64 -9.12 0.14 -0.82
N GLY A 65 -8.98 -1.07 -0.30
CA GLY A 65 -10.03 -1.79 0.38
C GLY A 65 -9.78 -1.85 1.88
N ASN A 66 -10.83 -1.68 2.68
CA ASN A 66 -10.75 -1.87 4.12
C ASN A 66 -11.37 -3.22 4.56
N THR A 67 -11.23 -3.54 5.84
CA THR A 67 -11.72 -4.80 6.40
C THR A 67 -13.24 -4.86 6.58
N ASP A 68 -13.92 -3.71 6.61
CA ASP A 68 -15.38 -3.60 6.70
C ASP A 68 -16.08 -3.86 5.36
N GLY A 69 -15.33 -3.91 4.26
CA GLY A 69 -15.85 -4.17 2.93
C GLY A 69 -16.05 -2.93 2.06
N SER A 70 -15.53 -1.77 2.47
CA SER A 70 -15.59 -0.54 1.69
C SER A 70 -14.39 -0.43 0.75
N LEU A 71 -14.66 0.09 -0.46
CA LEU A 71 -13.63 0.53 -1.40
C LEU A 71 -13.56 2.06 -1.36
N LEU A 72 -12.35 2.58 -1.22
CA LEU A 72 -12.06 4.01 -1.24
C LEU A 72 -11.14 4.32 -2.41
N ARG A 73 -11.39 5.46 -3.05
CA ARG A 73 -10.65 5.93 -4.23
C ARG A 73 -10.02 7.28 -3.97
N SER A 74 -8.80 7.45 -4.47
CA SER A 74 -8.09 8.73 -4.55
C SER A 74 -7.82 9.06 -6.02
N THR A 75 -7.82 10.35 -6.36
CA THR A 75 -7.38 10.88 -7.68
C THR A 75 -6.16 11.80 -7.59
N ASN A 76 -5.56 11.90 -6.41
CA ASN A 76 -4.47 12.83 -6.09
C ASN A 76 -3.42 12.14 -5.21
N GLY A 77 -3.04 10.92 -5.56
CA GLY A 77 -1.89 10.23 -4.95
C GLY A 77 -2.06 9.93 -3.46
N GLY A 78 -3.30 9.82 -2.97
CA GLY A 78 -3.62 9.50 -1.59
C GLY A 78 -3.72 10.73 -0.66
N ALA A 79 -3.68 11.94 -1.22
CA ALA A 79 -3.92 13.16 -0.44
C ALA A 79 -5.37 13.25 0.07
N THR A 80 -6.34 12.73 -0.69
CA THR A 80 -7.74 12.62 -0.26
C THR A 80 -8.40 11.34 -0.75
N TRP A 81 -9.35 10.82 0.02
CA TRP A 81 -10.05 9.57 -0.26
C TRP A 81 -11.56 9.77 -0.27
N THR A 82 -12.24 9.13 -1.21
CA THR A 82 -13.71 9.09 -1.31
C THR A 82 -14.17 7.65 -1.28
N THR A 83 -15.19 7.33 -0.49
CA THR A 83 -15.81 5.98 -0.51
C THR A 83 -16.63 5.83 -1.79
N VAL A 84 -16.32 4.81 -2.60
CA VAL A 84 -16.96 4.53 -3.90
C VAL A 84 -17.82 3.27 -3.88
N HIS A 85 -17.64 2.43 -2.87
CA HIS A 85 -18.47 1.25 -2.63
C HIS A 85 -18.48 0.93 -1.14
N THR A 86 -19.62 0.44 -0.64
CA THR A 86 -19.77 -0.06 0.73
C THR A 86 -20.34 -1.47 0.68
N GLY A 87 -19.52 -2.44 1.08
CA GLY A 87 -19.89 -3.84 1.23
C GLY A 87 -19.95 -4.27 2.70
N LYS A 88 -19.92 -5.59 2.92
CA LYS A 88 -19.89 -6.22 4.25
C LYS A 88 -18.78 -7.26 4.41
N ALA A 89 -18.02 -7.52 3.34
CA ALA A 89 -16.99 -8.55 3.32
C ALA A 89 -15.63 -7.90 3.09
N THR A 90 -14.67 -8.23 3.94
CA THR A 90 -13.29 -7.75 3.88
C THR A 90 -12.70 -7.88 2.49
N LEU A 91 -12.09 -6.80 2.00
CA LEU A 91 -11.34 -6.80 0.74
C LEU A 91 -10.01 -7.52 0.95
N THR A 92 -9.72 -8.47 0.09
CA THR A 92 -8.53 -9.33 0.15
C THR A 92 -7.50 -9.00 -0.93
N THR A 93 -7.95 -8.46 -2.07
CA THR A 93 -7.10 -8.07 -3.19
C THR A 93 -7.80 -7.05 -4.07
N ILE A 94 -7.04 -6.16 -4.71
CA ILE A 94 -7.51 -5.26 -5.77
C ILE A 94 -6.47 -5.31 -6.89
N THR A 95 -6.90 -5.37 -8.14
CA THR A 95 -6.00 -5.40 -9.30
C THR A 95 -6.61 -4.63 -10.46
N TYR A 96 -5.87 -3.65 -10.97
CA TYR A 96 -6.18 -3.00 -12.24
C TYR A 96 -5.79 -3.91 -13.40
N SER A 97 -6.59 -3.93 -14.46
CA SER A 97 -6.20 -4.62 -15.68
C SER A 97 -5.03 -3.87 -16.35
N PRO A 98 -3.89 -4.53 -16.60
CA PRO A 98 -2.79 -3.93 -17.34
C PRO A 98 -3.07 -3.84 -18.84
N VAL A 99 -4.14 -4.47 -19.33
CA VAL A 99 -4.46 -4.60 -20.76
C VAL A 99 -5.77 -3.92 -21.16
N THR A 100 -6.59 -3.52 -20.20
CA THR A 100 -7.90 -2.86 -20.46
C THR A 100 -8.08 -1.69 -19.50
N PRO A 101 -7.81 -0.44 -19.95
CA PRO A 101 -7.97 0.75 -19.12
C PRO A 101 -9.36 0.83 -18.48
N GLY A 102 -9.40 1.27 -17.22
CA GLY A 102 -10.64 1.41 -16.46
C GLY A 102 -11.19 0.11 -15.84
N VAL A 103 -10.73 -1.07 -16.25
CA VAL A 103 -11.13 -2.33 -15.62
C VAL A 103 -10.36 -2.54 -14.32
N VAL A 104 -11.09 -2.72 -13.22
CA VAL A 104 -10.53 -3.02 -11.89
C VAL A 104 -11.35 -4.13 -11.25
N LEU A 105 -10.66 -5.14 -10.69
CA LEU A 105 -11.29 -6.21 -9.93
C LEU A 105 -10.91 -6.09 -8.46
N ALA A 106 -11.87 -6.38 -7.58
CA ALA A 106 -11.64 -6.47 -6.15
C ALA A 106 -12.20 -7.81 -5.62
N GLY A 107 -11.38 -8.53 -4.87
CA GLY A 107 -11.72 -9.80 -4.25
C GLY A 107 -12.17 -9.58 -2.81
N THR A 108 -13.06 -10.45 -2.35
CA THR A 108 -13.57 -10.39 -0.97
C THR A 108 -13.34 -11.69 -0.23
N ARG A 109 -13.39 -11.66 1.11
CA ARG A 109 -13.25 -12.84 1.99
C ARG A 109 -14.53 -13.70 2.11
N GLY A 110 -15.36 -13.79 1.07
CA GLY A 110 -16.55 -14.65 1.08
C GLY A 110 -17.79 -14.13 0.35
N SER A 111 -17.71 -13.00 -0.34
CA SER A 111 -18.81 -12.45 -1.17
C SER A 111 -18.48 -12.45 -2.66
N GLY A 112 -17.46 -13.19 -3.08
CA GLY A 112 -17.00 -13.22 -4.47
C GLY A 112 -16.16 -12.01 -4.86
N ALA A 113 -16.35 -11.54 -6.09
CA ALA A 113 -15.60 -10.44 -6.67
C ALA A 113 -16.50 -9.25 -7.05
N LEU A 114 -15.91 -8.06 -7.01
CA LEU A 114 -16.47 -6.82 -7.54
C LEU A 114 -15.69 -6.41 -8.79
N LEU A 115 -16.39 -5.82 -9.75
CA LEU A 115 -15.87 -5.32 -11.01
C LEU A 115 -16.25 -3.85 -11.19
N SER A 116 -15.24 -3.03 -11.52
CA SER A 116 -15.38 -1.69 -12.05
C SER A 116 -14.90 -1.66 -13.51
N ARG A 117 -15.55 -0.84 -14.34
CA ARG A 117 -15.15 -0.55 -15.73
C ARG A 117 -14.82 0.92 -15.97
N ASP A 118 -14.79 1.72 -14.91
CA ASP A 118 -14.62 3.18 -14.94
C ASP A 118 -13.48 3.65 -14.01
N GLY A 119 -12.46 2.81 -13.82
CA GLY A 119 -11.27 3.15 -13.04
C GLY A 119 -11.53 3.19 -11.53
N GLY A 120 -12.46 2.35 -11.06
CA GLY A 120 -12.84 2.24 -9.66
C GLY A 120 -13.85 3.27 -9.18
N VAL A 121 -14.53 4.00 -10.07
CA VAL A 121 -15.53 5.00 -9.71
C VAL A 121 -16.86 4.34 -9.29
N SER A 122 -17.29 3.31 -10.01
CA SER A 122 -18.46 2.50 -9.68
C SER A 122 -18.14 1.01 -9.75
N TRP A 123 -18.88 0.22 -8.97
CA TRP A 123 -18.60 -1.20 -8.76
C TRP A 123 -19.89 -2.03 -8.83
N SER A 124 -19.76 -3.23 -9.39
CA SER A 124 -20.84 -4.23 -9.49
C SER A 124 -20.32 -5.61 -9.11
N SER A 125 -21.18 -6.49 -8.61
CA SER A 125 -20.79 -7.87 -8.32
C SER A 125 -20.54 -8.65 -9.62
N ALA A 126 -19.48 -9.45 -9.65
CA ALA A 126 -19.22 -10.41 -10.72
C ALA A 126 -19.93 -11.74 -10.44
N ALA A 127 -20.50 -12.36 -11.47
CA ALA A 127 -21.26 -13.59 -11.36
C ALA A 127 -20.37 -14.84 -11.42
N GLY A 128 -20.74 -15.91 -10.72
CA GLY A 128 -20.04 -17.20 -10.71
C GLY A 128 -18.97 -17.36 -9.63
N LEU A 129 -18.81 -16.36 -8.75
CA LEU A 129 -17.90 -16.38 -7.59
C LEU A 129 -18.65 -16.19 -6.25
N GLU A 130 -19.98 -16.27 -6.25
CA GLU A 130 -20.81 -16.02 -5.07
C GLU A 130 -20.41 -16.95 -3.91
N GLY A 131 -20.26 -16.38 -2.72
CA GLY A 131 -19.86 -17.14 -1.53
C GLY A 131 -18.37 -17.53 -1.48
N ARG A 132 -17.58 -17.25 -2.53
CA ARG A 132 -16.14 -17.56 -2.56
C ARG A 132 -15.31 -16.48 -1.88
N ALA A 133 -14.22 -16.90 -1.25
CA ALA A 133 -13.15 -16.01 -0.87
C ALA A 133 -12.17 -15.89 -2.04
N VAL A 134 -12.09 -14.71 -2.66
CA VAL A 134 -11.23 -14.46 -3.83
C VAL A 134 -9.95 -13.78 -3.34
N ARG A 135 -8.79 -14.39 -3.56
CA ARG A 135 -7.52 -13.97 -2.92
C ARG A 135 -6.55 -13.29 -3.86
N VAL A 136 -6.65 -13.58 -5.16
CA VAL A 136 -5.73 -13.06 -6.18
C VAL A 136 -6.42 -13.06 -7.54
N PHE A 137 -6.09 -12.06 -8.37
CA PHE A 137 -6.40 -12.04 -9.79
C PHE A 137 -5.10 -12.02 -10.60
N ALA A 138 -5.10 -12.66 -11.76
CA ALA A 138 -4.01 -12.60 -12.72
C ALA A 138 -4.58 -12.36 -14.13
N PHE A 139 -4.05 -11.35 -14.82
CA PHE A 139 -4.51 -10.93 -16.14
C PHE A 139 -3.60 -11.46 -17.24
N ALA A 140 -4.18 -12.15 -18.22
CA ALA A 140 -3.64 -12.34 -19.56
C ALA A 140 -4.37 -11.41 -20.55
N LEU A 141 -4.04 -11.46 -21.83
CA LEU A 141 -4.64 -10.57 -22.83
C LEU A 141 -6.15 -10.83 -23.06
N ASN A 142 -6.57 -12.10 -22.99
CA ASN A 142 -7.93 -12.54 -23.28
C ASN A 142 -8.53 -13.45 -22.19
N LEU A 143 -7.90 -13.47 -21.02
CA LEU A 143 -8.28 -14.31 -19.89
C LEU A 143 -7.91 -13.58 -18.60
N VAL A 144 -8.80 -13.63 -17.62
CA VAL A 144 -8.51 -13.31 -16.23
C VAL A 144 -8.71 -14.57 -15.42
N ALA A 145 -7.77 -14.89 -14.56
CA ALA A 145 -7.87 -16.01 -13.64
C ALA A 145 -7.93 -15.50 -12.19
N ALA A 146 -8.72 -16.17 -11.36
CA ALA A 146 -8.93 -15.84 -9.96
C ALA A 146 -8.57 -17.05 -9.09
N GLY A 147 -7.68 -16.84 -8.12
CA GLY A 147 -7.42 -17.82 -7.06
C GLY A 147 -8.44 -17.66 -5.95
N THR A 148 -9.09 -18.76 -5.57
CA THR A 148 -10.14 -18.77 -4.54
C THR A 148 -9.85 -19.79 -3.44
N ASP A 149 -10.64 -19.78 -2.38
CA ASP A 149 -10.66 -20.85 -1.38
C ASP A 149 -11.13 -22.22 -1.93
N HIS A 150 -11.61 -22.29 -3.17
CA HIS A 150 -12.10 -23.50 -3.83
C HIS A 150 -11.61 -23.63 -5.27
N GLY A 151 -10.30 -23.50 -5.47
CA GLY A 151 -9.64 -23.68 -6.76
C GLY A 151 -9.48 -22.40 -7.57
N VAL A 152 -9.15 -22.57 -8.85
CA VAL A 152 -9.00 -21.46 -9.80
C VAL A 152 -10.29 -21.30 -10.62
N TYR A 153 -10.72 -20.06 -10.79
CA TYR A 153 -11.80 -19.66 -11.70
C TYR A 153 -11.22 -18.82 -12.84
N VAL A 154 -11.84 -18.86 -14.01
CA VAL A 154 -11.44 -18.08 -15.18
C VAL A 154 -12.61 -17.29 -15.75
N SER A 155 -12.29 -16.18 -16.39
CA SER A 155 -13.23 -15.29 -17.07
C SER A 155 -12.56 -14.65 -18.28
N ALA A 156 -13.32 -14.29 -19.32
CA ALA A 156 -12.79 -13.54 -20.45
C ALA A 156 -12.66 -12.03 -20.14
N ASP A 157 -13.51 -11.51 -19.24
CA ASP A 157 -13.68 -10.07 -19.01
C ASP A 157 -13.80 -9.69 -17.53
N GLY A 158 -13.74 -10.66 -16.62
CA GLY A 158 -13.89 -10.47 -15.18
C GLY A 158 -15.34 -10.32 -14.70
N ASN A 159 -16.34 -10.41 -15.59
CA ASN A 159 -17.75 -10.21 -15.26
C ASN A 159 -18.46 -11.52 -14.91
N THR A 160 -18.24 -12.56 -15.73
CA THR A 160 -18.80 -13.90 -15.53
C THR A 160 -17.67 -14.91 -15.41
N TRP A 161 -17.69 -15.67 -14.35
CA TRP A 161 -16.64 -16.60 -13.99
C TRP A 161 -17.11 -18.05 -14.10
N SER A 162 -16.20 -18.92 -14.51
CA SER A 162 -16.40 -20.37 -14.52
C SER A 162 -15.22 -21.06 -13.83
N GLN A 163 -15.50 -22.15 -13.11
CA GLN A 163 -14.45 -22.95 -12.48
C GLN A 163 -13.53 -23.53 -13.57
N SER A 164 -12.22 -23.45 -13.33
CA SER A 164 -11.20 -24.03 -14.21
C SER A 164 -11.02 -25.54 -13.96
N GLY A 165 -10.05 -26.17 -14.64
CA GLY A 165 -9.66 -27.56 -14.42
C GLY A 165 -8.98 -27.86 -13.09
N LEU A 166 -8.83 -26.89 -12.18
CA LEU A 166 -8.29 -27.09 -10.82
C LEU A 166 -9.34 -26.83 -9.74
N PRO A 167 -10.30 -27.75 -9.54
CA PRO A 167 -11.30 -27.64 -8.48
C PRO A 167 -10.70 -28.06 -7.12
N ASN A 168 -11.15 -27.39 -6.05
CA ASN A 168 -10.94 -27.72 -4.62
C ASN A 168 -9.78 -27.05 -3.84
N PRO A 169 -8.51 -26.95 -4.30
CA PRO A 169 -7.45 -26.44 -3.43
C PRO A 169 -7.67 -24.95 -3.11
N SER A 170 -7.33 -24.53 -1.89
CA SER A 170 -7.29 -23.10 -1.55
C SER A 170 -6.11 -22.45 -2.27
N ILE A 171 -6.37 -21.54 -3.21
CA ILE A 171 -5.35 -20.87 -4.01
C ILE A 171 -5.05 -19.52 -3.38
N ASN A 172 -3.82 -19.37 -2.90
CA ASN A 172 -3.36 -18.15 -2.24
C ASN A 172 -2.66 -17.19 -3.22
N SER A 173 -1.95 -17.73 -4.22
CA SER A 173 -1.26 -16.92 -5.23
C SER A 173 -1.38 -17.51 -6.62
N LEU A 174 -1.32 -16.64 -7.63
CA LEU A 174 -1.49 -16.99 -9.04
C LEU A 174 -0.68 -16.02 -9.91
N ALA A 175 -0.01 -16.54 -10.93
CA ALA A 175 0.70 -15.74 -11.93
C ALA A 175 0.43 -16.23 -13.35
N VAL A 176 0.54 -15.32 -14.33
CA VAL A 176 0.44 -15.61 -15.76
C VAL A 176 1.85 -15.57 -16.36
N GLU A 177 2.41 -16.75 -16.67
CA GLU A 177 3.74 -16.88 -17.27
C GLU A 177 3.74 -16.63 -18.78
N ALA A 178 2.61 -16.82 -19.45
CA ALA A 178 2.43 -16.48 -20.85
C ALA A 178 1.09 -15.79 -21.04
N ILE A 179 1.12 -14.51 -21.42
CA ILE A 179 -0.07 -13.65 -21.58
C ILE A 179 -0.79 -13.85 -22.92
N HIS A 180 -0.14 -14.51 -23.88
CA HIS A 180 -0.67 -14.85 -25.21
C HIS A 180 -1.13 -16.31 -25.25
N ALA A 181 -1.94 -16.67 -26.25
CA ALA A 181 -2.41 -18.04 -26.42
C ALA A 181 -1.27 -19.00 -26.89
N PRO A 182 -1.13 -20.19 -26.29
CA PRO A 182 -1.87 -20.66 -25.13
C PRO A 182 -1.38 -19.99 -23.84
N VAL A 183 -2.33 -19.48 -23.04
CA VAL A 183 -2.03 -18.82 -21.77
C VAL A 183 -1.48 -19.85 -20.79
N ARG A 184 -0.37 -19.52 -20.13
CA ARG A 184 0.25 -20.35 -19.09
C ARG A 184 0.03 -19.74 -17.73
N LEU A 185 -0.43 -20.56 -16.79
CA LEU A 185 -0.76 -20.14 -15.43
C LEU A 185 0.03 -20.98 -14.42
N VAL A 186 0.48 -20.33 -13.34
CA VAL A 186 1.06 -21.00 -12.18
C VAL A 186 0.29 -20.58 -10.94
N ALA A 187 -0.16 -21.56 -10.16
CA ALA A 187 -0.92 -21.35 -8.94
C ALA A 187 -0.21 -21.97 -7.74
N GLY A 188 -0.28 -21.29 -6.60
CA GLY A 188 0.23 -21.73 -5.32
C GLY A 188 -0.87 -21.80 -4.27
N SER A 189 -0.88 -22.89 -3.51
CA SER A 189 -1.81 -23.09 -2.41
C SER A 189 -1.18 -22.80 -1.05
N ASP A 190 -2.00 -22.35 -0.10
CA ASP A 190 -1.67 -22.27 1.33
C ASP A 190 -2.12 -23.51 2.12
N SER A 191 -2.84 -24.45 1.47
CA SER A 191 -3.24 -25.71 2.09
C SER A 191 -2.04 -26.66 2.16
N GLN A 192 -1.61 -27.00 3.37
CA GLN A 192 -0.48 -27.92 3.55
C GLN A 192 -0.90 -29.35 3.14
N PRO A 193 -0.33 -29.92 2.07
CA PRO A 193 -0.57 -31.32 1.78
C PRO A 193 0.13 -32.18 2.84
N SER A 194 -0.44 -33.35 3.15
CA SER A 194 0.14 -34.30 4.10
C SER A 194 1.55 -34.78 3.73
N SER A 195 1.96 -34.58 2.48
CA SER A 195 3.28 -34.90 1.95
C SER A 195 4.38 -33.92 2.35
N GLY A 196 4.05 -32.74 2.90
CA GLY A 196 5.03 -31.70 3.19
C GLY A 196 5.70 -31.09 1.95
N THR A 197 5.13 -31.31 0.76
CA THR A 197 5.60 -30.72 -0.50
C THR A 197 4.92 -29.39 -0.75
N LEU A 198 5.63 -28.45 -1.38
CA LEU A 198 5.04 -27.17 -1.76
C LEU A 198 3.91 -27.38 -2.78
N PRO A 199 2.68 -26.92 -2.51
CA PRO A 199 1.54 -27.19 -3.38
C PRO A 199 1.47 -26.20 -4.54
N LEU A 200 2.27 -26.47 -5.57
CA LEU A 200 2.31 -25.71 -6.81
C LEU A 200 1.65 -26.46 -7.97
N TYR A 201 0.92 -25.71 -8.79
CA TYR A 201 0.19 -26.21 -9.95
C TYR A 201 0.51 -25.36 -11.16
N GLN A 202 0.60 -25.98 -12.33
CA GLN A 202 0.77 -25.29 -13.60
C GLN A 202 -0.31 -25.72 -14.59
N SER A 203 -0.70 -24.79 -15.46
CA SER A 203 -1.53 -25.04 -16.62
C SER A 203 -0.87 -24.44 -17.85
N VAL A 204 -0.87 -25.20 -18.95
CA VAL A 204 -0.32 -24.79 -20.25
C VAL A 204 -1.40 -24.54 -21.30
N ASP A 205 -2.67 -24.58 -20.89
CA ASP A 205 -3.86 -24.56 -21.74
C ASP A 205 -4.95 -23.63 -21.18
N ALA A 206 -4.53 -22.45 -20.69
CA ALA A 206 -5.42 -21.39 -20.18
C ALA A 206 -6.31 -21.82 -19.00
N GLY A 207 -5.86 -22.77 -18.20
CA GLY A 207 -6.56 -23.28 -17.03
C GLY A 207 -7.53 -24.44 -17.31
N ALA A 208 -7.57 -24.97 -18.54
CA ALA A 208 -8.43 -26.12 -18.86
C ALA A 208 -7.97 -27.40 -18.15
N THR A 209 -6.66 -27.65 -18.09
CA THR A 209 -6.06 -28.75 -17.33
C THR A 209 -4.90 -28.23 -16.48
N TRP A 210 -4.64 -28.95 -15.37
CA TRP A 210 -3.60 -28.58 -14.43
C TRP A 210 -2.79 -29.80 -14.01
N THR A 211 -1.49 -29.59 -13.85
CA THR A 211 -0.57 -30.58 -13.30
C THR A 211 0.12 -30.00 -12.08
N THR A 212 0.34 -30.84 -11.08
CA THR A 212 1.24 -30.49 -9.97
C THR A 212 2.67 -30.48 -10.46
N PHE A 213 3.46 -29.51 -10.03
CA PHE A 213 4.92 -29.56 -10.23
C PHE A 213 5.62 -29.36 -8.89
N ASN A 214 6.73 -30.09 -8.69
CA ASN A 214 7.47 -30.12 -7.44
C ASN A 214 8.91 -29.65 -7.70
N PRO A 215 9.12 -28.33 -7.86
CA PRO A 215 10.44 -27.79 -8.14
C PRO A 215 11.36 -27.96 -6.93
N PRO A 216 12.69 -27.97 -7.13
CA PRO A 216 13.66 -28.11 -6.04
C PRO A 216 13.81 -26.84 -5.21
N ILE A 217 12.70 -26.32 -4.66
CA ILE A 217 12.66 -25.19 -3.74
C ILE A 217 12.29 -25.65 -2.35
N SER A 218 12.86 -24.97 -1.35
CA SER A 218 12.48 -25.18 0.04
C SER A 218 11.14 -24.50 0.34
N GLY A 219 10.39 -25.11 1.25
CA GLY A 219 9.14 -24.57 1.76
C GLY A 219 7.99 -25.56 1.70
N THR A 220 6.94 -25.22 2.42
CA THR A 220 5.69 -25.98 2.52
C THR A 220 4.45 -25.13 2.23
N ILE A 221 4.63 -23.81 2.07
CA ILE A 221 3.57 -22.84 1.73
C ILE A 221 4.05 -21.91 0.62
N ALA A 222 3.26 -21.78 -0.45
CA ALA A 222 3.50 -20.80 -1.50
C ALA A 222 2.73 -19.51 -1.15
N VAL A 223 3.46 -18.50 -0.67
CA VAL A 223 2.86 -17.26 -0.17
C VAL A 223 2.60 -16.30 -1.32
N LYS A 224 3.57 -16.12 -2.21
CA LYS A 224 3.48 -15.21 -3.36
C LYS A 224 4.13 -15.80 -4.58
N ILE A 225 3.50 -15.61 -5.73
CA ILE A 225 3.98 -16.00 -7.06
C ILE A 225 3.73 -14.80 -7.96
N THR A 226 4.78 -14.30 -8.61
CA THR A 226 4.72 -13.19 -9.56
C THR A 226 5.53 -13.54 -10.80
N ALA A 227 4.95 -13.39 -11.98
CA ALA A 227 5.68 -13.42 -13.25
C ALA A 227 6.00 -12.00 -13.70
N GLY A 228 7.26 -11.75 -14.08
CA GLY A 228 7.70 -10.45 -14.54
C GLY A 228 7.46 -10.19 -16.02
N PRO A 229 7.90 -9.03 -16.53
CA PRO A 229 7.97 -8.73 -17.95
C PRO A 229 8.82 -9.74 -18.74
N LEU A 230 8.57 -9.85 -20.04
CA LEU A 230 9.40 -10.69 -20.90
C LEU A 230 10.76 -10.00 -21.12
N PRO A 231 11.91 -10.69 -20.95
CA PRO A 231 13.21 -10.10 -21.25
C PRO A 231 13.36 -9.76 -22.75
N PRO A 232 14.25 -8.82 -23.12
CA PRO A 232 14.51 -8.45 -24.52
C PRO A 232 14.99 -9.62 -25.39
N THR A 233 15.61 -10.63 -24.77
CA THR A 233 16.06 -11.85 -25.42
C THR A 233 15.46 -13.07 -24.72
N GLY A 234 15.02 -14.05 -25.51
CA GLY A 234 14.36 -15.25 -24.99
C GLY A 234 12.83 -15.15 -24.99
N ASN A 235 12.19 -16.20 -24.47
CA ASN A 235 10.73 -16.38 -24.50
C ASN A 235 10.15 -16.79 -23.14
N VAL A 236 10.91 -16.60 -22.07
CA VAL A 236 10.53 -16.98 -20.71
C VAL A 236 10.53 -15.76 -19.82
N ARG A 237 9.43 -15.55 -19.10
CA ARG A 237 9.31 -14.49 -18.08
C ARG A 237 10.01 -14.97 -16.79
N PRO A 238 10.67 -14.08 -16.04
CA PRO A 238 11.17 -14.43 -14.72
C PRO A 238 9.97 -14.73 -13.81
N LEU A 239 10.07 -15.82 -13.06
CA LEU A 239 9.08 -16.22 -12.06
C LEU A 239 9.69 -16.05 -10.67
N MET A 240 9.02 -15.28 -9.82
CA MET A 240 9.37 -15.08 -8.42
C MET A 240 8.39 -15.86 -7.54
N VAL A 241 8.92 -16.65 -6.61
CA VAL A 241 8.14 -17.44 -5.66
C VAL A 241 8.62 -17.14 -4.24
N GLY A 242 7.78 -16.48 -3.45
CA GLY A 242 7.95 -16.34 -2.01
C GLY A 242 7.31 -17.53 -1.30
N THR A 243 8.11 -18.27 -0.52
CA THR A 243 7.67 -19.36 0.34
C THR A 243 7.84 -19.00 1.82
N ASN A 244 7.42 -19.90 2.70
CA ASN A 244 7.73 -19.81 4.12
C ASN A 244 9.21 -20.07 4.48
N THR A 245 10.09 -20.24 3.50
CA THR A 245 11.54 -20.41 3.71
C THR A 245 12.41 -19.48 2.86
N GLY A 246 11.84 -18.59 2.06
CA GLY A 246 12.59 -17.55 1.35
C GLY A 246 11.92 -17.08 0.07
N LEU A 247 12.64 -16.21 -0.66
CA LEU A 247 12.29 -15.80 -2.01
C LEU A 247 13.14 -16.58 -3.01
N PHE A 248 12.51 -17.09 -4.07
CA PHE A 248 13.16 -17.89 -5.11
C PHE A 248 12.84 -17.31 -6.48
N ALA A 249 13.81 -17.36 -7.39
CA ALA A 249 13.64 -16.92 -8.77
C ALA A 249 13.90 -18.07 -9.75
N SER A 250 13.11 -18.12 -10.81
CA SER A 250 13.32 -18.99 -11.97
C SER A 250 13.30 -18.17 -13.25
N THR A 251 14.12 -18.59 -14.22
CA THR A 251 14.19 -18.01 -15.57
C THR A 251 13.96 -19.08 -16.66
N ASP A 252 13.45 -20.25 -16.27
CA ASP A 252 13.30 -21.44 -17.12
C ASP A 252 11.93 -22.13 -16.96
N ASN A 253 10.87 -21.33 -16.73
CA ASN A 253 9.48 -21.78 -16.48
C ASN A 253 9.38 -22.74 -15.28
N GLY A 254 10.10 -22.43 -14.20
CA GLY A 254 10.04 -23.19 -12.96
C GLY A 254 10.74 -24.54 -12.98
N ALA A 255 11.60 -24.80 -13.98
CA ALA A 255 12.40 -26.04 -14.01
C ALA A 255 13.52 -26.01 -12.96
N THR A 256 14.17 -24.86 -12.78
CA THR A 256 15.14 -24.61 -11.72
C THR A 256 14.84 -23.30 -11.00
N PHE A 257 15.32 -23.22 -9.75
CA PHE A 257 15.12 -22.06 -8.90
C PHE A 257 16.41 -21.71 -8.16
N THR A 258 16.65 -20.41 -8.04
CA THR A 258 17.74 -19.84 -7.25
C THR A 258 17.15 -19.13 -6.04
N SER A 259 17.64 -19.45 -4.83
CA SER A 259 17.27 -18.71 -3.63
C SER A 259 17.86 -17.31 -3.66
N LEU A 260 17.03 -16.30 -3.44
CA LEU A 260 17.44 -14.91 -3.30
C LEU A 260 17.55 -14.59 -1.81
N SER A 261 18.78 -14.43 -1.31
CA SER A 261 19.01 -14.09 0.10
C SER A 261 19.27 -12.60 0.32
N GLY A 262 19.58 -11.86 -0.75
CA GLY A 262 20.06 -10.48 -0.67
C GLY A 262 21.29 -10.32 0.22
N GLY A 263 22.16 -11.34 0.30
CA GLY A 263 23.31 -11.32 1.20
C GLY A 263 22.90 -11.24 2.67
N VAL A 264 21.87 -12.00 3.06
CA VAL A 264 21.17 -12.03 4.37
C VAL A 264 20.25 -10.85 4.68
N LEU A 265 20.04 -9.92 3.74
CA LEU A 265 19.11 -8.80 3.92
C LEU A 265 17.65 -9.23 3.84
N LEU A 266 17.34 -10.26 3.07
CA LEU A 266 15.97 -10.69 2.85
C LEU A 266 15.49 -11.64 3.97
N PRO A 267 14.23 -11.52 4.43
CA PRO A 267 13.68 -12.40 5.43
C PRO A 267 13.46 -13.81 4.87
N ALA A 268 13.41 -14.79 5.77
CA ALA A 268 13.19 -16.18 5.40
C ALA A 268 11.71 -16.52 5.12
N THR A 269 10.75 -15.62 5.32
CA THR A 269 9.31 -15.94 5.15
C THR A 269 8.47 -14.67 4.99
N ASP A 270 7.18 -14.87 4.73
CA ASP A 270 6.10 -13.88 4.83
C ASP A 270 6.22 -12.73 3.83
N TYR A 271 6.53 -13.09 2.58
CA TYR A 271 6.50 -12.15 1.46
C TYR A 271 5.04 -11.83 1.10
N THR A 272 4.64 -10.57 1.27
CA THR A 272 3.27 -10.10 0.98
C THR A 272 3.11 -9.69 -0.48
N GLN A 273 4.16 -9.11 -1.07
CA GLN A 273 4.16 -8.62 -2.44
C GLN A 273 5.52 -8.82 -3.10
N VAL A 274 5.50 -9.20 -4.37
CA VAL A 274 6.62 -9.00 -5.30
C VAL A 274 6.04 -8.28 -6.52
N SER A 275 6.62 -7.14 -6.90
CA SER A 275 6.12 -6.30 -7.99
C SER A 275 7.26 -5.84 -8.88
N PHE A 276 7.16 -6.11 -10.17
CA PHE A 276 8.09 -5.58 -11.17
C PHE A 276 7.78 -4.13 -11.50
N ILE A 277 8.79 -3.42 -12.00
CA ILE A 277 8.67 -2.03 -12.46
C ILE A 277 8.45 -2.04 -13.97
N GLY A 278 7.35 -1.46 -14.45
CA GLY A 278 7.14 -1.27 -15.88
C GLY A 278 7.29 -2.55 -16.69
N ASP A 279 8.08 -2.45 -17.76
CA ASP A 279 8.51 -3.56 -18.62
C ASP A 279 9.93 -4.07 -18.29
N HIS A 280 10.50 -3.69 -17.14
CA HIS A 280 11.80 -4.17 -16.67
C HIS A 280 11.70 -5.56 -16.06
N PHE A 281 12.30 -6.55 -16.73
CA PHE A 281 12.34 -7.94 -16.26
C PHE A 281 13.33 -8.15 -15.10
N ASP A 282 14.25 -7.21 -14.87
CA ASP A 282 15.34 -7.28 -13.89
C ASP A 282 15.13 -6.33 -12.70
N ARG A 283 14.13 -5.45 -12.74
CA ARG A 283 13.83 -4.52 -11.64
C ARG A 283 12.53 -4.87 -10.94
N PHE A 284 12.61 -5.09 -9.63
CA PHE A 284 11.43 -5.42 -8.83
C PHE A 284 11.60 -5.05 -7.37
N TYR A 285 10.47 -4.97 -6.70
CA TYR A 285 10.37 -4.82 -5.26
C TYR A 285 9.87 -6.11 -4.62
N ALA A 286 10.39 -6.43 -3.44
CA ALA A 286 9.89 -7.47 -2.58
C ALA A 286 9.48 -6.84 -1.23
N ALA A 287 8.30 -7.18 -0.74
CA ALA A 287 7.76 -6.70 0.52
C ALA A 287 7.43 -7.88 1.44
N SER A 288 7.61 -7.69 2.74
CA SER A 288 7.28 -8.68 3.76
C SER A 288 6.66 -8.00 4.98
N ASP A 289 5.66 -8.66 5.59
CA ASP A 289 5.10 -8.22 6.87
C ASP A 289 5.86 -8.79 8.07
N GLY A 290 6.84 -9.66 7.82
CA GLY A 290 7.69 -10.32 8.82
C GLY A 290 6.93 -11.24 9.77
N GLY A 291 5.71 -11.69 9.44
CA GLY A 291 4.90 -12.54 10.31
C GLY A 291 4.49 -11.84 11.62
N GLY A 292 4.40 -10.51 11.60
CA GLY A 292 4.14 -9.68 12.78
C GLY A 292 5.37 -9.42 13.66
N SER A 293 6.56 -9.84 13.22
CA SER A 293 7.84 -9.48 13.85
C SER A 293 8.43 -8.18 13.28
N LYS A 294 9.52 -7.69 13.86
CA LYS A 294 10.29 -6.56 13.31
C LYS A 294 11.17 -6.93 12.10
N SER A 295 11.06 -8.17 11.60
CA SER A 295 11.90 -8.69 10.50
C SER A 295 11.31 -8.47 9.10
N GLY A 296 10.15 -7.80 9.00
CA GLY A 296 9.57 -7.41 7.71
C GLY A 296 10.34 -6.28 7.03
N GLY A 297 9.86 -5.86 5.87
CA GLY A 297 10.40 -4.69 5.19
C GLY A 297 10.00 -4.57 3.73
N LEU A 298 10.71 -3.68 3.03
CA LEU A 298 10.60 -3.46 1.60
C LEU A 298 12.00 -3.36 1.01
N TRP A 299 12.27 -4.11 -0.04
CA TRP A 299 13.56 -4.16 -0.73
C TRP A 299 13.39 -3.97 -2.22
N ARG A 300 14.37 -3.32 -2.85
CA ARG A 300 14.49 -3.14 -4.29
C ARG A 300 15.65 -3.98 -4.82
N SER A 301 15.46 -4.64 -5.96
CA SER A 301 16.54 -5.14 -6.80
C SER A 301 16.46 -4.47 -8.18
N ASN A 302 17.62 -4.15 -8.74
CA ASN A 302 17.77 -3.55 -10.08
C ASN A 302 18.59 -4.45 -11.02
N ASP A 303 18.80 -5.71 -10.65
CA ASP A 303 19.74 -6.63 -11.29
C ASP A 303 19.25 -8.09 -11.23
N ALA A 304 17.95 -8.29 -11.41
CA ALA A 304 17.27 -9.59 -11.41
C ALA A 304 17.47 -10.40 -10.12
N GLY A 305 17.62 -9.72 -8.98
CA GLY A 305 17.75 -10.33 -7.67
C GLY A 305 19.19 -10.67 -7.27
N GLN A 306 20.21 -10.19 -8.01
CA GLN A 306 21.60 -10.39 -7.63
C GLN A 306 21.97 -9.56 -6.39
N SER A 307 21.45 -8.35 -6.28
CA SER A 307 21.60 -7.48 -5.12
C SER A 307 20.28 -6.82 -4.71
N PHE A 308 20.24 -6.40 -3.45
CA PHE A 308 19.07 -5.77 -2.85
C PHE A 308 19.46 -4.55 -2.04
N VAL A 309 18.62 -3.52 -2.12
CA VAL A 309 18.67 -2.33 -1.26
C VAL A 309 17.40 -2.31 -0.40
N SER A 310 17.56 -2.23 0.92
CA SER A 310 16.42 -2.02 1.82
C SER A 310 15.93 -0.58 1.69
N LEU A 311 14.63 -0.40 1.47
CA LEU A 311 13.99 0.93 1.37
C LEU A 311 13.57 1.50 2.73
N GLN A 312 13.80 0.75 3.82
CA GLN A 312 13.57 1.19 5.20
C GLN A 312 12.20 1.89 5.40
N PRO A 313 11.08 1.20 5.15
CA PRO A 313 9.77 1.78 5.39
C PRO A 313 9.63 2.21 6.87
N PRO A 314 8.83 3.24 7.17
CA PRO A 314 8.66 3.75 8.54
C PRO A 314 8.22 2.69 9.55
N GLU A 315 7.53 1.64 9.06
CA GLU A 315 7.20 0.44 9.80
C GLU A 315 7.60 -0.79 8.98
N ALA A 316 8.25 -1.75 9.62
CA ALA A 316 8.80 -2.93 8.94
C ALA A 316 7.71 -3.88 8.44
N SER A 317 6.54 -3.93 9.07
CA SER A 317 5.46 -4.84 8.67
C SER A 317 4.69 -4.27 7.48
N VAL A 318 5.10 -4.64 6.26
CA VAL A 318 4.49 -4.19 5.00
C VAL A 318 3.40 -5.18 4.56
N THR A 319 2.15 -4.73 4.62
CA THR A 319 0.96 -5.55 4.38
C THR A 319 0.39 -5.44 2.96
N ALA A 320 0.67 -4.34 2.26
CA ALA A 320 0.35 -4.19 0.83
C ALA A 320 1.33 -3.20 0.17
N LEU A 321 1.54 -3.39 -1.13
CA LEU A 321 2.42 -2.55 -1.96
C LEU A 321 1.78 -2.39 -3.35
N ALA A 322 1.64 -1.16 -3.82
CA ALA A 322 1.25 -0.87 -5.20
C ALA A 322 2.33 0.01 -5.85
N VAL A 323 2.82 -0.38 -7.02
CA VAL A 323 3.95 0.26 -7.70
C VAL A 323 3.41 0.94 -8.95
N SER A 324 3.72 2.23 -9.13
CA SER A 324 3.33 2.97 -10.32
C SER A 324 4.07 2.47 -11.57
N ASN A 325 3.50 2.71 -12.74
CA ASN A 325 4.04 2.21 -14.00
C ASN A 325 5.02 3.21 -14.66
N ASP A 326 5.96 3.74 -13.90
CA ASP A 326 7.00 4.68 -14.34
C ASP A 326 8.41 4.07 -14.19
N GLU A 327 9.40 4.61 -14.92
CA GLU A 327 10.82 4.27 -14.71
C GLU A 327 11.31 4.56 -13.29
N GLN A 328 10.84 5.67 -12.73
CA GLN A 328 11.06 6.07 -11.34
C GLN A 328 9.71 6.03 -10.63
N PRO A 329 9.31 4.87 -10.10
CA PRO A 329 7.95 4.67 -9.66
C PRO A 329 7.67 5.35 -8.32
N VAL A 330 6.42 5.72 -8.12
CA VAL A 330 5.86 5.96 -6.79
C VAL A 330 5.39 4.63 -6.22
N LEU A 331 5.89 4.30 -5.03
CA LEU A 331 5.47 3.16 -4.25
C LEU A 331 4.41 3.60 -3.26
N TYR A 332 3.21 3.03 -3.36
CA TYR A 332 2.15 3.20 -2.37
C TYR A 332 2.15 1.98 -1.46
N VAL A 333 2.34 2.21 -0.15
CA VAL A 333 2.65 1.15 0.80
C VAL A 333 1.70 1.21 1.98
N ALA A 334 1.11 0.07 2.33
CA ALA A 334 0.38 -0.09 3.57
C ALA A 334 1.23 -0.83 4.59
N THR A 335 1.41 -0.23 5.77
CA THR A 335 2.10 -0.85 6.90
C THR A 335 1.14 -1.09 8.05
N PHE A 336 1.42 -2.08 8.90
CA PHE A 336 0.61 -2.39 10.08
C PHE A 336 1.46 -2.44 11.34
N HIS A 337 1.04 -1.75 12.40
CA HIS A 337 1.70 -1.80 13.69
C HIS A 337 0.95 -2.79 14.62
N PRO A 338 1.50 -4.00 14.90
CA PRO A 338 0.74 -5.06 15.57
C PRO A 338 0.29 -4.72 16.99
N SER A 339 1.09 -3.96 17.74
CA SER A 339 0.79 -3.68 19.16
C SER A 339 -0.36 -2.68 19.36
N THR A 340 -0.51 -1.73 18.44
CA THR A 340 -1.54 -0.68 18.47
C THR A 340 -2.73 -1.03 17.59
N HIS A 341 -2.56 -2.04 16.72
CA HIS A 341 -3.49 -2.43 15.67
C HIS A 341 -3.79 -1.28 14.69
N THR A 342 -2.75 -0.53 14.31
CA THR A 342 -2.89 0.64 13.44
C THR A 342 -2.33 0.34 12.06
N ALA A 343 -3.14 0.54 11.02
CA ALA A 343 -2.66 0.60 9.64
C ALA A 343 -2.29 2.04 9.26
N SER A 344 -1.22 2.18 8.46
CA SER A 344 -0.77 3.45 7.90
C SER A 344 -0.54 3.29 6.41
N LEU A 345 -0.78 4.37 5.65
CA LEU A 345 -0.49 4.43 4.23
C LEU A 345 0.63 5.43 3.96
N TRP A 346 1.51 5.07 3.05
CA TRP A 346 2.69 5.83 2.69
C TRP A 346 2.84 5.91 1.18
N ALA A 347 3.47 6.98 0.71
CA ALA A 347 4.02 7.08 -0.64
C ALA A 347 5.54 7.27 -0.57
N TYR A 348 6.25 6.74 -1.56
CA TYR A 348 7.70 6.87 -1.71
C TYR A 348 8.03 7.00 -3.19
N HIS A 349 8.61 8.13 -3.60
CA HIS A 349 9.07 8.30 -4.99
C HIS A 349 10.47 7.71 -5.13
N ASP A 350 10.61 6.58 -5.81
CA ASP A 350 11.89 5.88 -5.92
C ASP A 350 12.73 6.38 -7.10
N THR A 351 13.71 7.23 -6.79
CA THR A 351 14.68 7.76 -7.76
C THR A 351 15.95 6.93 -7.88
N GLY A 352 16.13 5.90 -7.04
CA GLY A 352 17.38 5.14 -6.95
C GLY A 352 18.27 5.51 -5.76
N ASP A 353 18.07 6.68 -5.17
CA ASP A 353 18.92 7.27 -4.12
C ASP A 353 18.77 6.57 -2.75
N GLN A 354 19.55 7.03 -1.77
CA GLN A 354 19.48 6.51 -0.41
C GLN A 354 18.13 6.85 0.24
N PRO A 355 17.37 5.86 0.72
CA PRO A 355 16.05 6.08 1.33
C PRO A 355 16.13 7.02 2.53
N GLN A 356 15.22 7.98 2.57
CA GLN A 356 15.05 8.93 3.65
C GLN A 356 13.72 8.68 4.37
N GLY A 357 13.77 8.75 5.71
CA GLY A 357 12.56 8.73 6.51
C GLY A 357 11.67 9.95 6.27
N PRO A 358 10.46 9.98 6.86
CA PRO A 358 9.56 11.12 6.71
C PRO A 358 10.24 12.42 7.10
N PRO A 359 10.02 13.52 6.34
CA PRO A 359 10.65 14.79 6.64
C PRO A 359 10.29 15.16 8.08
N SER A 360 11.32 15.48 8.87
CA SER A 360 11.09 15.97 10.21
C SER A 360 10.26 17.24 10.09
N THR A 361 9.07 17.27 10.70
CA THR A 361 8.39 18.54 10.88
C THR A 361 9.36 19.37 11.71
N ALA A 362 10.03 20.35 11.11
CA ALA A 362 10.84 21.28 11.85
C ALA A 362 9.94 21.82 12.97
N SER A 363 10.29 21.53 14.22
CA SER A 363 9.76 22.30 15.34
C SER A 363 9.94 23.76 14.94
N PRO A 364 8.90 24.62 15.00
CA PRO A 364 9.05 26.00 14.61
C PRO A 364 10.27 26.56 15.34
N VAL A 365 11.28 26.94 14.56
CA VAL A 365 12.47 27.60 15.10
C VAL A 365 11.91 28.82 15.81
N ALA A 366 12.06 28.85 17.13
CA ALA A 366 11.72 30.04 17.90
C ALA A 366 12.58 31.16 17.31
N SER A 367 11.97 32.00 16.47
CA SER A 367 12.62 33.19 15.93
C SER A 367 12.69 34.18 17.07
N GLY A 368 13.74 34.03 17.86
CA GLY A 368 14.08 34.89 18.98
C GLY A 368 15.58 35.04 18.98
N THR A 369 16.08 35.92 18.11
CA THR A 369 17.38 36.54 18.30
C THR A 369 17.39 37.19 19.67
N ARG A 370 18.05 36.54 20.64
CA ARG A 370 18.30 37.15 21.95
C ARG A 370 19.36 38.23 21.72
N THR A 371 18.91 39.46 21.54
CA THR A 371 19.78 40.64 21.68
C THR A 371 20.25 40.69 23.12
N THR A 372 21.55 40.60 23.32
CA THR A 372 22.21 40.79 24.61
C THR A 372 21.97 42.23 25.07
N HIS A 373 21.19 42.40 26.14
CA HIS A 373 21.05 43.68 26.83
C HIS A 373 21.81 43.61 28.16
N PRO A 374 22.74 44.54 28.45
CA PRO A 374 23.43 44.58 29.74
C PRO A 374 22.62 45.39 30.75
N GLY A 375 22.49 44.88 31.99
CA GLY A 375 22.17 45.70 33.16
C GLY A 375 20.94 45.28 33.95
N ASN A 376 21.19 44.78 35.17
CA ASN A 376 20.35 44.75 36.37
C ASN A 376 18.84 45.05 36.20
N GLU A 377 18.04 43.99 36.10
CA GLU A 377 16.63 44.03 36.49
C GLU A 377 16.40 43.23 37.78
N SER A 378 15.72 43.87 38.73
CA SER A 378 15.36 43.34 40.05
C SER A 378 14.43 42.13 39.91
N ILE A 379 14.63 41.10 40.75
CA ILE A 379 13.80 39.88 40.85
C ILE A 379 12.29 40.21 40.96
N VAL A 380 11.95 41.39 41.46
CA VAL A 380 10.56 41.87 41.59
C VAL A 380 9.90 42.14 40.23
N SER A 381 10.61 42.63 39.21
CA SER A 381 10.04 42.87 37.87
C SER A 381 9.80 41.57 37.10
N GLN A 382 10.61 40.54 37.33
CA GLN A 382 10.46 39.22 36.72
C GLN A 382 9.24 38.44 37.23
N ILE A 383 8.83 38.67 38.49
CA ILE A 383 7.64 38.04 39.07
C ILE A 383 6.35 38.74 38.61
N LEU A 384 6.38 40.05 38.39
CA LEU A 384 5.23 40.85 37.96
C LEU A 384 4.88 40.70 36.46
N GLY A 385 5.79 40.12 35.65
CA GLY A 385 5.58 39.90 34.22
C GLY A 385 5.27 38.45 33.83
N ALA A 386 5.23 37.51 34.78
CA ALA A 386 5.08 36.09 34.47
C ALA A 386 3.61 35.73 34.12
N PRO A 387 3.35 34.87 33.10
CA PRO A 387 2.00 34.44 32.70
C PRO A 387 1.26 33.62 33.78
N GLN A 388 1.89 33.38 34.92
CA GLN A 388 1.39 32.63 36.07
C GLN A 388 0.65 33.51 37.10
N LEU A 389 0.58 34.84 36.89
CA LEU A 389 0.06 35.83 37.84
C LEU A 389 -1.36 35.57 38.39
N PRO A 390 -2.33 35.04 37.60
CA PRO A 390 -3.66 34.71 38.14
C PRO A 390 -3.61 33.60 39.20
N TYR A 391 -2.63 32.69 39.12
CA TYR A 391 -2.52 31.53 40.01
C TYR A 391 -1.85 31.88 41.34
N VAL A 392 -0.93 32.85 41.35
CA VAL A 392 -0.32 33.37 42.59
C VAL A 392 -1.37 34.12 43.43
N GLY A 393 -2.27 34.88 42.79
CA GLY A 393 -3.40 35.52 43.46
C GLY A 393 -4.39 34.51 44.08
N LEU A 394 -4.70 33.42 43.37
CA LEU A 394 -5.56 32.35 43.88
C LEU A 394 -4.91 31.59 45.05
N GLY A 395 -3.59 31.34 45.00
CA GLY A 395 -2.84 30.70 46.07
C GLY A 395 -2.82 31.52 47.37
N LEU A 396 -2.62 32.84 47.27
CA LEU A 396 -2.65 33.73 48.43
C LEU A 396 -4.06 33.88 49.03
N GLY A 397 -5.10 33.90 48.19
CA GLY A 397 -6.49 33.90 48.63
C GLY A 397 -6.86 32.63 49.41
N ALA A 398 -6.48 31.45 48.91
CA ALA A 398 -6.69 30.19 49.60
C ALA A 398 -5.95 30.12 50.95
N LEU A 399 -4.71 30.63 51.01
CA LEU A 399 -3.93 30.67 52.24
C LEU A 399 -4.56 31.58 53.31
N ALA A 400 -5.14 32.72 52.91
CA ALA A 400 -5.82 33.64 53.82
C ALA A 400 -7.10 33.02 54.43
N VAL A 401 -7.85 32.25 53.65
CA VAL A 401 -9.04 31.51 54.12
C VAL A 401 -8.65 30.41 55.11
N VAL A 402 -7.58 29.66 54.83
CA VAL A 402 -7.07 28.63 55.76
C VAL A 402 -6.57 29.27 57.06
N MET A 403 -5.84 30.38 56.99
CA MET A 403 -5.38 31.12 58.17
C MET A 403 -6.53 31.64 59.03
N THR A 404 -7.59 32.18 58.41
CA THR A 404 -8.78 32.63 59.15
C THR A 404 -9.55 31.46 59.77
N ALA A 405 -9.67 30.33 59.07
CA ALA A 405 -10.27 29.11 59.62
C ALA A 405 -9.48 28.54 60.81
N VAL A 406 -8.15 28.55 60.73
CA VAL A 406 -7.26 28.12 61.83
C VAL A 406 -7.37 29.07 63.04
N LEU A 407 -7.39 30.38 62.82
CA LEU A 407 -7.57 31.38 63.89
C LEU A 407 -8.95 31.28 64.54
N ALA A 408 -10.02 31.00 63.76
CA ALA A 408 -11.36 30.75 64.29
C ALA A 408 -11.42 29.45 65.11
N HIS A 409 -10.77 28.37 64.64
CA HIS A 409 -10.68 27.11 65.37
C HIS A 409 -9.91 27.24 66.69
N LEU A 410 -8.82 27.99 66.70
CA LEU A 410 -8.03 28.25 67.91
C LEU A 410 -8.79 29.14 68.91
N ARG A 411 -9.55 30.14 68.45
CA ARG A 411 -10.40 30.97 69.33
C ARG A 411 -11.62 30.22 69.90
N GLY A 412 -12.12 29.20 69.19
CA GLY A 412 -13.21 28.34 69.67
C GLY A 412 -12.83 27.35 70.77
N ARG A 413 -11.53 27.11 71.01
CA ARG A 413 -11.04 26.22 72.09
C ARG A 413 -10.77 26.92 73.43
N TYR A 414 -10.90 28.25 73.48
CA TYR A 414 -10.66 29.07 74.69
C TYR A 414 -11.93 29.79 75.17
N ARG A 415 -13.11 29.22 74.90
CA ARG A 415 -14.38 29.64 75.52
C ARG A 415 -15.05 28.48 76.21
#